data_AF-A0A940KN01-F1
#
_entry.id   AF-A0A940KN01-F1
#
_cell.length_a   1.000
_cell.length_b   1.000
_cell.length_c   1.000
_cell.angle_alpha   90.00
_cell.angle_beta   90.00
_cell.angle_gamma   90.00
#
_symmetry.space_group_name_H-M   'P 1'
#
loop_
_entity.id
_entity.type
_entity.pdbx_description
1 polymer ?
#
loop_
_entity_poly.entity_id
_entity_poly.type
_entity_poly.pdbx_seq_one_letter_code
_entity_poly.pdbx_strand_id
1 'polypeptide(L)'
;SVSIPDLQHFNGNQTFYNINYLNSFQLAPYYRYSNSEKFYAFGHAEHHFNGLLTNKIPLLNKLKWYLVGGANTFYVNSDNYYVEVFAGLENIFKLFRVDFVNAIQPGIGNKFGVRVGLGGLIGGKVSFK
;
A
#
# COMPACT_ATOMS: atom_id res chain seq x y z
N SER A 1 -16.40 11.27 26.89
CA SER A 1 -15.28 10.58 26.24
C SER A 1 -15.85 9.57 25.27
N VAL A 2 -15.25 9.42 24.08
CA VAL A 2 -15.65 8.41 23.09
C VAL A 2 -14.87 7.12 23.37
N SER A 3 -15.50 5.96 23.20
CA SER A 3 -14.84 4.67 23.46
C SER A 3 -13.96 4.25 22.27
N ILE A 4 -12.91 3.46 22.51
CA ILE A 4 -11.97 3.02 21.45
C ILE A 4 -12.68 2.37 20.25
N PRO A 5 -13.70 1.50 20.43
CA PRO A 5 -14.45 0.91 19.31
C PRO A 5 -15.20 1.92 18.42
N ASP A 6 -15.52 3.11 18.95
CA ASP A 6 -16.29 4.14 18.23
C ASP A 6 -15.38 5.13 17.47
N LEU A 7 -14.05 4.97 17.57
CA LEU A 7 -13.10 5.80 16.84
C LEU A 7 -13.01 5.34 15.38
N GLN A 8 -12.81 6.29 14.47
CA GLN A 8 -12.47 5.98 13.10
C GLN A 8 -11.08 5.35 13.05
N HIS A 9 -10.99 4.12 12.53
CA HIS A 9 -9.73 3.41 12.34
C HIS A 9 -9.37 3.34 10.86
N PHE A 10 -8.10 3.60 10.54
CA PHE A 10 -7.57 3.38 9.19
C PHE A 10 -6.98 1.97 9.11
N ASN A 11 -7.36 1.22 8.07
CA ASN A 11 -6.91 -0.15 7.88
C ASN A 11 -5.43 -0.19 7.50
N GLY A 12 -4.56 -0.46 8.47
CA GLY A 12 -3.15 -0.77 8.23
C GLY A 12 -2.91 -2.26 8.02
N ASN A 13 -1.75 -2.60 7.46
CA ASN A 13 -1.21 -3.94 7.43
C ASN A 13 0.26 -3.88 7.88
N GLN A 14 0.56 -4.41 9.07
CA GLN A 14 1.94 -4.50 9.55
C GLN A 14 2.62 -5.82 9.16
N THR A 15 1.88 -6.75 8.57
CA THR A 15 2.39 -8.05 8.13
C THR A 15 3.23 -7.88 6.87
N PHE A 16 4.24 -8.74 6.72
CA PHE A 16 5.10 -8.76 5.54
C PHE A 16 4.34 -9.12 4.25
N TYR A 17 3.25 -9.89 4.39
CA TYR A 17 2.39 -10.33 3.30
C TYR A 17 1.20 -9.38 3.10
N ASN A 18 0.93 -8.99 1.85
CA ASN A 18 -0.29 -8.26 1.51
C ASN A 18 -1.12 -9.00 0.45
N ILE A 19 -2.43 -9.08 0.72
CA ILE A 19 -3.46 -9.66 -0.17
C ILE A 19 -4.41 -8.53 -0.65
N ASN A 20 -4.54 -7.45 0.12
CA ASN A 20 -5.44 -6.32 -0.12
C ASN A 20 -4.65 -5.01 -0.33
N TYR A 21 -4.00 -4.88 -1.48
CA TYR A 21 -3.15 -3.73 -1.80
C TYR A 21 -3.90 -2.41 -1.97
N LEU A 22 -5.14 -2.46 -2.46
CA LEU A 22 -5.94 -1.26 -2.79
C LEU A 22 -6.76 -0.70 -1.62
N ASN A 23 -6.95 -1.48 -0.55
CA ASN A 23 -7.86 -1.12 0.56
C ASN A 23 -7.16 -1.10 1.93
N SER A 24 -5.82 -1.05 1.96
CA SER A 24 -5.06 -1.00 3.20
C SER A 24 -3.77 -0.19 3.05
N PHE A 25 -3.37 0.46 4.15
CA PHE A 25 -2.06 1.07 4.29
C PHE A 25 -1.02 -0.01 4.58
N GLN A 26 0.08 0.00 3.84
CA GLN A 26 1.11 -1.03 3.80
C GLN A 26 2.08 -0.98 4.99
N LEU A 27 2.29 0.20 5.58
CA LEU A 27 3.24 0.41 6.69
C LEU A 27 2.60 1.03 7.94
N ALA A 28 1.33 1.46 7.88
CA ALA A 28 0.68 2.22 8.94
C ALA A 28 0.53 1.37 10.22
N PRO A 29 0.92 1.90 11.40
CA PRO A 29 0.71 1.23 12.67
C PRO A 29 -0.78 1.08 13.01
N TYR A 30 -1.14 -0.06 13.61
CA TYR A 30 -2.51 -0.37 14.03
C TYR A 30 -2.95 0.62 15.11
N TYR A 31 -4.16 1.16 14.95
CA TYR A 31 -4.85 2.02 15.90
C TYR A 31 -4.17 3.35 16.27
N ARG A 32 -2.93 3.60 15.84
CA ARG A 32 -2.19 4.84 16.18
C ARG A 32 -2.90 6.10 15.72
N TYR A 33 -3.58 6.01 14.58
CA TYR A 33 -4.26 7.14 13.93
C TYR A 33 -5.77 7.13 14.14
N SER A 34 -6.23 6.34 15.13
CA SER A 34 -7.64 6.32 15.51
C SER A 34 -8.07 7.71 15.96
N ASN A 35 -9.18 8.20 15.42
CA ASN A 35 -9.62 9.56 15.71
C ASN A 35 -11.15 9.65 15.82
N SER A 36 -11.62 10.65 16.55
CA SER A 36 -13.05 10.97 16.71
C SER A 36 -13.42 12.26 15.98
N GLU A 37 -12.59 12.70 15.03
CA GLU A 37 -12.83 13.95 14.32
C GLU A 37 -14.00 13.81 13.36
N LYS A 38 -14.83 14.86 13.27
CA LYS A 38 -16.01 14.86 12.38
C LYS A 38 -15.62 14.90 10.91
N PHE A 39 -14.45 15.45 10.59
CA PHE A 39 -13.95 15.60 9.24
C PHE A 39 -12.59 14.93 9.12
N TYR A 40 -12.51 13.97 8.22
CA TYR A 40 -11.26 13.33 7.80
C TYR A 40 -11.41 12.92 6.34
N ALA A 41 -10.28 12.73 5.67
CA ALA A 41 -10.24 12.22 4.31
C ALA A 41 -9.16 11.14 4.22
N PHE A 42 -9.41 10.13 3.40
CA PHE A 42 -8.41 9.13 3.04
C PHE A 42 -8.56 8.76 1.57
N GLY A 43 -7.48 8.28 0.97
CA GLY A 43 -7.44 7.94 -0.43
C GLY A 43 -6.35 6.92 -0.72
N HIS A 44 -6.66 6.06 -1.69
CA HIS A 44 -5.79 5.02 -2.20
C HIS A 44 -5.73 5.16 -3.71
N ALA A 45 -4.52 5.20 -4.27
CA ALA A 45 -4.31 5.27 -5.71
C ALA A 45 -3.20 4.29 -6.09
N GLU A 46 -3.47 3.47 -7.10
CA GLU A 46 -2.51 2.52 -7.65
C GLU A 46 -2.61 2.55 -9.18
N HIS A 47 -1.46 2.42 -9.83
CA HIS A 47 -1.36 2.41 -11.27
C HIS A 47 -0.49 1.24 -11.73
N HIS A 48 -1.09 0.37 -12.54
CA HIS A 48 -0.39 -0.72 -13.24
C HIS A 48 0.09 -0.22 -14.59
N PHE A 49 1.40 -0.13 -14.77
CA PHE A 49 1.98 0.35 -16.02
C PHE A 49 1.89 -0.68 -17.15
N ASN A 50 1.58 -1.94 -16.85
CA ASN A 50 1.35 -3.01 -17.84
C ASN A 50 2.45 -3.10 -18.92
N GLY A 51 3.70 -2.85 -18.52
CA GLY A 51 4.86 -2.89 -19.42
C GLY A 51 5.20 -1.58 -20.13
N LEU A 52 4.43 -0.50 -19.96
CA LEU A 52 4.71 0.82 -20.58
C LEU A 52 6.13 1.32 -20.30
N LEU A 53 6.64 1.08 -19.08
CA LEU A 53 8.01 1.43 -18.68
C LEU A 53 8.98 0.25 -18.74
N THR A 54 8.55 -0.96 -18.34
CA THR A 54 9.45 -2.12 -18.20
C THR A 54 9.72 -2.88 -19.50
N ASN A 55 8.89 -2.75 -20.53
CA ASN A 55 9.10 -3.45 -21.82
C ASN A 55 10.36 -3.00 -22.56
N LYS A 56 10.89 -1.81 -22.24
CA LYS A 56 12.14 -1.28 -22.78
C LYS A 56 13.38 -1.98 -22.21
N ILE A 57 13.25 -2.65 -21.07
CA ILE A 57 14.34 -3.37 -20.41
C ILE A 57 14.27 -4.84 -20.85
N PRO A 58 15.26 -5.37 -21.61
CA PRO A 58 15.17 -6.69 -22.24
C PRO A 58 14.86 -7.84 -21.27
N LEU A 59 15.46 -7.81 -20.08
CA LEU A 59 15.25 -8.85 -19.06
C LEU A 59 13.82 -8.81 -18.50
N LEU A 60 13.33 -7.62 -18.13
CA LEU A 60 11.98 -7.47 -17.57
C LEU A 60 10.90 -7.80 -18.60
N ASN A 61 11.11 -7.46 -19.86
CA ASN A 61 10.18 -7.81 -20.94
C ASN A 61 10.12 -9.33 -21.19
N LYS A 62 11.28 -10.02 -21.15
CA LYS A 62 11.31 -11.49 -21.28
C LYS A 62 10.58 -12.17 -20.11
N LEU A 63 10.81 -11.69 -18.90
CA LEU A 63 10.19 -12.22 -17.68
C LEU A 63 8.72 -11.75 -17.50
N LYS A 64 8.28 -10.78 -18.30
CA LYS A 64 6.97 -10.11 -18.20
C LYS A 64 6.74 -9.50 -16.81
N TRP A 65 7.78 -8.91 -16.24
CA TRP A 65 7.66 -8.15 -14.99
C TRP A 65 7.18 -6.74 -15.30
N TYR A 66 6.12 -6.32 -14.59
CA TYR A 66 5.49 -5.03 -14.81
C TYR A 66 5.70 -4.13 -13.60
N LEU A 67 5.97 -2.86 -13.87
CA LEU A 67 6.01 -1.85 -12.82
C LEU A 67 4.59 -1.56 -12.37
N VAL A 68 4.43 -1.39 -11.06
CA VAL A 68 3.26 -0.84 -10.41
C VAL A 68 3.71 0.26 -9.46
N GLY A 69 2.93 1.33 -9.35
CA GLY A 69 3.23 2.42 -8.45
C GLY A 69 1.96 3.01 -7.88
N GLY A 70 2.03 3.58 -6.69
CA GLY A 70 0.87 4.13 -6.03
C GLY A 70 1.18 4.90 -4.77
N ALA A 71 0.12 5.43 -4.18
CA ALA A 71 0.16 6.17 -2.94
C ALA A 71 -1.13 5.95 -2.14
N ASN A 72 -0.97 5.86 -0.82
CA ASN A 72 -2.08 5.85 0.12
C ASN A 72 -1.89 7.02 1.08
N THR A 73 -2.96 7.74 1.38
CA THR A 73 -2.90 8.89 2.28
C THR A 73 -4.16 8.98 3.13
N PHE A 74 -4.01 9.47 4.36
CA PHE A 74 -5.12 10.05 5.09
C PHE A 74 -4.70 11.35 5.74
N TYR A 75 -5.69 12.23 5.91
CA TYR A 75 -5.55 13.49 6.59
C TYR A 75 -6.72 13.66 7.56
N VAL A 76 -6.38 13.89 8.83
CA VAL A 76 -7.34 14.22 9.89
C VAL A 76 -7.09 15.66 10.34
N ASN A 77 -5.85 15.96 10.75
CA ASN A 77 -5.41 17.31 11.13
C ASN A 77 -3.88 17.44 11.00
N SER A 78 -3.34 18.61 11.34
CA SER A 78 -1.90 18.91 11.21
C SER A 78 -0.97 17.95 11.99
N ASP A 79 -1.46 17.38 13.10
CA ASP A 79 -0.70 16.44 13.94
C ASP A 79 -1.03 14.97 13.62
N ASN A 80 -2.05 14.72 12.81
CA ASN A 80 -2.57 13.40 12.47
C ASN A 80 -2.82 13.32 10.95
N TYR A 81 -1.75 13.02 10.23
CA TYR A 81 -1.77 12.70 8.82
C TYR A 81 -0.78 11.56 8.54
N TYR A 82 -0.95 10.92 7.40
CA TYR A 82 -0.05 9.86 6.95
C TYR A 82 -0.07 9.77 5.44
N VAL A 83 1.10 9.67 4.85
CA VAL A 83 1.27 9.46 3.42
C VAL A 83 2.22 8.29 3.26
N GLU A 84 1.88 7.33 2.42
CA GLU A 84 2.83 6.35 1.92
C GLU A 84 2.80 6.29 0.41
N VAL A 85 3.98 6.18 -0.18
CA VAL A 85 4.19 5.98 -1.61
C VAL A 85 4.86 4.65 -1.80
N PHE A 86 4.52 3.96 -2.88
CA PHE A 86 5.11 2.68 -3.19
C PHE A 86 5.38 2.51 -4.67
N ALA A 87 6.43 1.73 -4.96
CA ALA A 87 6.77 1.27 -6.29
C ALA A 87 7.16 -0.20 -6.20
N GLY A 88 6.63 -1.01 -7.11
CA GLY A 88 6.84 -2.45 -7.09
C GLY A 88 6.91 -3.08 -8.46
N LEU A 89 7.32 -4.34 -8.45
CA LEU A 89 7.33 -5.22 -9.62
C LEU A 89 6.35 -6.36 -9.37
N GLU A 90 5.38 -6.49 -10.27
CA GLU A 90 4.40 -7.56 -10.26
C GLU A 90 4.67 -8.61 -11.33
N ASN A 91 3.90 -9.71 -11.27
CA ASN A 91 3.98 -10.82 -12.20
C ASN A 91 5.29 -11.62 -12.11
N ILE A 92 5.96 -11.58 -10.96
CA ILE A 92 7.12 -12.42 -10.64
C ILE A 92 6.65 -13.87 -10.53
N PHE A 93 7.22 -14.76 -11.35
CA PHE A 93 6.68 -16.12 -11.56
C PHE A 93 5.18 -16.16 -11.90
N LYS A 94 4.65 -15.08 -12.50
CA LYS A 94 3.22 -14.88 -12.80
C LYS A 94 2.27 -14.83 -11.58
N LEU A 95 2.82 -14.74 -10.38
CA LEU A 95 2.04 -14.85 -9.12
C LEU A 95 2.38 -13.75 -8.12
N PHE A 96 3.67 -13.48 -7.91
CA PHE A 96 4.15 -12.62 -6.84
C PHE A 96 4.36 -11.18 -7.29
N ARG A 97 4.23 -10.29 -6.30
CA ARG A 97 4.56 -8.88 -6.37
C ARG A 97 5.48 -8.51 -5.22
N VAL A 98 6.45 -7.66 -5.51
CA VAL A 98 7.35 -7.08 -4.51
C VAL A 98 7.28 -5.57 -4.61
N ASP A 99 6.95 -4.90 -3.50
CA ASP A 99 6.86 -3.44 -3.41
C ASP A 99 7.90 -2.89 -2.45
N PHE A 100 8.52 -1.78 -2.83
CA PHE A 100 9.18 -0.88 -1.91
C PHE A 100 8.21 0.22 -1.51
N VAL A 101 8.03 0.42 -0.21
CA VAL A 101 7.10 1.39 0.36
C VAL A 101 7.88 2.38 1.22
N ASN A 102 7.57 3.66 1.07
CA ASN A 102 8.05 4.74 1.92
C ASN A 102 6.86 5.47 2.53
N ALA A 103 6.86 5.61 3.85
CA ALA A 103 5.83 6.25 4.65
C ALA A 103 6.38 7.51 5.32
N ILE A 104 5.59 8.56 5.31
CA ILE A 104 5.85 9.88 5.85
C ILE A 104 4.75 10.18 6.86
N GLN A 105 5.16 10.54 8.07
CA GLN A 105 4.25 10.70 9.19
C GLN A 105 4.82 11.62 10.29
N PRO A 106 3.96 12.33 11.03
CA PRO A 106 4.39 13.18 12.13
C PRO A 106 4.93 12.33 13.31
N GLY A 107 5.96 12.86 13.97
CA GLY A 107 6.54 12.34 15.22
C GLY A 107 7.47 11.12 15.11
N ILE A 108 7.21 10.16 14.20
CA ILE A 108 8.11 8.99 14.00
C ILE A 108 9.17 9.26 12.92
N GLY A 109 8.90 10.20 12.01
CA GLY A 109 9.73 10.40 10.82
C GLY A 109 9.43 9.40 9.71
N ASN A 110 10.29 9.36 8.70
CA ASN A 110 10.07 8.53 7.52
C ASN A 110 10.39 7.05 7.80
N LYS A 111 9.47 6.16 7.45
CA LYS A 111 9.64 4.71 7.54
C LYS A 111 9.68 4.12 6.14
N PHE A 112 10.56 3.16 5.89
CA PHE A 112 10.54 2.40 4.64
C PHE A 112 10.40 0.92 4.92
N GLY A 113 9.93 0.17 3.93
CA GLY A 113 9.77 -1.27 4.04
C GLY A 113 9.62 -1.93 2.67
N VAL A 114 9.92 -3.23 2.64
CA VAL A 114 9.61 -4.09 1.49
C VAL A 114 8.38 -4.91 1.83
N ARG A 115 7.53 -5.13 0.83
CA ARG A 115 6.33 -5.95 0.90
C ARG A 115 6.37 -7.01 -0.18
N VAL A 116 5.90 -8.20 0.15
CA VAL A 116 5.73 -9.28 -0.81
C VAL A 116 4.29 -9.75 -0.74
N GLY A 117 3.69 -10.05 -1.86
CA GLY A 117 2.37 -10.65 -1.85
C GLY A 117 1.94 -11.10 -3.22
N LEU A 118 0.64 -11.32 -3.35
CA LEU A 118 0.05 -11.95 -4.53
C LEU A 118 -0.44 -10.84 -5.46
N GLY A 119 0.43 -10.40 -6.37
CA GLY A 119 0.13 -9.42 -7.41
C GLY A 119 0.64 -9.90 -8.76
N GLY A 120 -0.28 -10.07 -9.71
CA GLY A 120 0.00 -10.64 -11.03
C GLY A 120 -1.23 -11.29 -11.64
N LEU A 121 -1.09 -11.84 -12.86
CA LEU A 121 -2.20 -12.39 -13.65
C LEU A 121 -3.04 -13.45 -12.91
N ILE A 122 -2.39 -14.23 -12.05
CA ILE A 122 -3.01 -15.31 -11.27
C ILE A 122 -3.30 -14.85 -9.84
N GLY A 123 -2.36 -14.13 -9.20
CA GLY A 123 -2.48 -13.69 -7.80
C GLY A 123 -3.69 -12.81 -7.52
N GLY A 124 -4.01 -11.87 -8.42
CA GLY A 124 -5.17 -10.98 -8.26
C GLY A 124 -6.53 -11.69 -8.37
N LYS A 125 -6.56 -12.93 -8.89
CA LYS A 125 -7.78 -13.75 -8.95
C LYS A 125 -7.96 -14.63 -7.71
N VAL A 126 -6.97 -14.70 -6.83
CA VAL A 126 -7.01 -15.49 -5.59
C VAL A 126 -7.49 -14.57 -4.47
N SER A 127 -8.79 -14.61 -4.20
CA SER A 127 -9.38 -13.99 -3.01
C SER A 127 -9.72 -15.08 -2.01
N PHE A 128 -9.03 -15.08 -0.86
CA PHE A 128 -9.41 -15.92 0.27
C PHE A 128 -10.56 -15.23 1.00
N LYS A 129 -11.75 -15.83 0.93
CA LYS A 129 -12.92 -15.43 1.74
C LYS A 129 -12.72 -15.79 3.20
#